data_AF-A0A0M9XNP4-F1
#
_entry.id   AF-A0A0M9XNP4-F1
#
_cell.length_a   1.000
_cell.length_b   1.000
_cell.length_c   1.000
_cell.angle_alpha   90.00
_cell.angle_beta   90.00
_cell.angle_gamma   90.00
#
_symmetry.space_group_name_H-M   'P 1'
#
loop_
_entity.id
_entity.type
_entity.pdbx_description
1 polymer ?
#
loop_
_entity_poly.entity_id
_entity_poly.type
_entity_poly.pdbx_seq_one_letter_code
_entity_poly.pdbx_strand_id
1 'polypeptide(L)'
;MPVKSVGGRVFAGRDARGGRDRKSIRPTLLWAFAVWSCTGFLITYGLAWLGAHAGAMDEECALGFFGHSAPLQEIRVKEWPPETTCIFADGSIETTAGPFWFTVLFHCCAGGTLVSLLGAGVLKVVRARDGRRLHGED
;
A
#
# COMPACT_ATOMS: atom_id res chain seq x y z
N MET A 1 -74.66 -39.10 14.37
CA MET A 1 -74.20 -37.79 13.84
C MET A 1 -72.77 -37.96 13.34
N PRO A 2 -72.52 -37.86 12.02
CA PRO A 2 -71.17 -38.05 11.45
C PRO A 2 -70.35 -36.75 11.55
N VAL A 3 -69.10 -36.87 12.01
CA VAL A 3 -68.14 -35.76 12.05
C VAL A 3 -67.44 -35.69 10.69
N LYS A 4 -67.55 -34.54 10.04
CA LYS A 4 -66.97 -34.22 8.74
C LYS A 4 -65.43 -34.24 8.81
N SER A 5 -64.84 -35.15 8.03
CA SER A 5 -63.45 -35.07 7.58
C SER A 5 -63.28 -33.84 6.69
N VAL A 6 -62.42 -32.90 7.09
CA VAL A 6 -61.93 -31.82 6.23
C VAL A 6 -60.45 -32.07 6.01
N GLY A 7 -60.12 -32.51 4.80
CA GLY A 7 -58.76 -32.75 4.35
C GLY A 7 -57.93 -31.47 4.36
N GLY A 8 -56.93 -31.44 5.24
CA GLY A 8 -55.85 -30.46 5.20
C GLY A 8 -54.88 -30.81 4.09
N ARG A 9 -55.04 -30.18 2.93
CA ARG A 9 -54.02 -30.16 1.88
C ARG A 9 -53.07 -28.99 2.11
N VAL A 10 -51.77 -29.33 2.06
CA VAL A 10 -50.69 -28.57 1.40
C VAL A 10 -50.28 -27.25 2.05
N PHE A 11 -49.06 -27.21 2.60
CA PHE A 11 -47.97 -26.33 2.12
C PHE A 11 -46.61 -26.96 2.49
N ALA A 12 -46.23 -27.98 1.73
CA ALA A 12 -44.81 -28.27 1.50
C ALA A 12 -44.34 -27.23 0.48
N GLY A 13 -43.65 -26.18 0.92
CA GLY A 13 -43.35 -25.08 0.03
C GLY A 13 -42.27 -24.13 0.54
N ARG A 14 -41.05 -24.38 0.06
CA ARG A 14 -39.91 -23.45 -0.02
C ARG A 14 -39.22 -23.06 1.29
N ASP A 15 -38.55 -24.06 1.86
CA ASP A 15 -37.16 -23.83 2.28
C ASP A 15 -36.27 -23.75 1.02
N ALA A 16 -36.50 -22.74 0.19
CA ALA A 16 -35.48 -22.26 -0.74
C ALA A 16 -34.44 -21.55 0.12
N ARG A 17 -33.68 -22.34 0.89
CA ARG A 17 -32.30 -22.03 1.25
C ARG A 17 -31.59 -21.88 -0.07
N GLY A 18 -31.75 -20.70 -0.66
CA GLY A 18 -30.88 -20.20 -1.70
C GLY A 18 -29.51 -20.29 -1.08
N GLY A 19 -28.80 -21.36 -1.45
CA GLY A 19 -27.36 -21.46 -1.44
C GLY A 19 -26.93 -20.27 -2.26
N ARG A 20 -26.90 -19.12 -1.61
CA ARG A 20 -26.29 -17.91 -2.08
C ARG A 20 -24.84 -18.30 -2.05
N ASP A 21 -24.46 -18.94 -3.15
CA ASP A 21 -23.12 -19.20 -3.60
C ASP A 21 -22.43 -17.86 -3.39
N ARG A 22 -21.85 -17.70 -2.19
CA ARG A 22 -20.80 -16.73 -1.95
C ARG A 22 -19.72 -17.27 -2.86
N LYS A 23 -19.82 -16.98 -4.16
CA LYS A 23 -18.71 -16.95 -5.07
C LYS A 23 -17.72 -16.11 -4.31
N SER A 24 -16.79 -16.81 -3.66
CA SER A 24 -15.80 -16.21 -2.81
C SER A 24 -15.25 -15.08 -3.65
N ILE A 25 -15.31 -13.86 -3.10
CA ILE A 25 -14.58 -12.74 -3.66
C ILE A 25 -13.18 -13.30 -3.82
N ARG A 26 -12.83 -13.60 -5.09
CA ARG A 26 -11.95 -14.72 -5.39
C ARG A 26 -10.62 -14.43 -4.70
N PRO A 27 -10.05 -15.36 -3.92
CA PRO A 27 -8.78 -15.15 -3.21
C PRO A 27 -7.68 -14.67 -4.16
N THR A 28 -7.80 -14.94 -5.47
CA THR A 28 -6.94 -14.44 -6.54
C THR A 28 -6.87 -12.92 -6.66
N LEU A 29 -7.95 -12.16 -6.44
CA LEU A 29 -7.90 -10.69 -6.53
C LEU A 29 -7.14 -10.10 -5.34
N LEU A 30 -7.39 -10.60 -4.13
CA LEU A 30 -6.65 -10.19 -2.93
C LEU A 30 -5.16 -10.55 -3.05
N TRP A 31 -4.85 -11.74 -3.57
CA TRP A 31 -3.48 -12.14 -3.87
C TRP A 31 -2.81 -11.24 -4.90
N ALA A 32 -3.51 -10.89 -5.98
CA ALA A 32 -2.99 -9.99 -7.00
C ALA A 32 -2.64 -8.62 -6.41
N PHE A 33 -3.52 -8.04 -5.57
CA PHE A 33 -3.23 -6.77 -4.89
C PHE A 33 -2.07 -6.88 -3.90
N ALA A 34 -1.98 -7.96 -3.13
CA ALA A 34 -0.88 -8.18 -2.20
C ALA A 34 0.46 -8.30 -2.93
N VAL A 35 0.51 -9.05 -4.03
CA VAL A 35 1.71 -9.18 -4.88
C VAL A 35 2.07 -7.83 -5.49
N TRP A 36 1.10 -7.10 -6.07
CA TRP A 36 1.37 -5.79 -6.65
C TRP A 36 1.89 -4.77 -5.63
N SER A 37 1.31 -4.75 -4.43
CA SER A 37 1.76 -3.90 -3.33
C SER A 37 3.17 -4.28 -2.88
N CYS A 38 3.47 -5.57 -2.77
CA CYS A 38 4.79 -6.06 -2.37
C CYS A 38 5.84 -5.72 -3.43
N THR A 39 5.54 -5.97 -4.70
CA THR A 39 6.42 -5.62 -5.82
C THR A 39 6.65 -4.11 -5.92
N GLY A 40 5.59 -3.31 -5.79
CA GLY A 40 5.71 -1.85 -5.77
C GLY A 40 6.61 -1.35 -4.65
N PHE A 41 6.45 -1.91 -3.44
CA PHE A 41 7.29 -1.61 -2.28
C PHE A 41 8.76 -2.03 -2.51
N LEU A 42 9.00 -3.22 -3.04
CA LEU A 42 10.36 -3.69 -3.30
C LEU A 42 11.07 -2.86 -4.38
N ILE A 43 10.34 -2.44 -5.43
CA ILE A 43 10.89 -1.57 -6.47
C ILE A 43 11.23 -0.20 -5.90
N THR A 44 10.31 0.44 -5.17
CA THR A 44 10.59 1.77 -4.58
C THR A 44 11.69 1.70 -3.53
N TYR A 45 11.71 0.66 -2.70
CA TYR A 45 12.80 0.42 -1.74
C TYR A 45 14.14 0.21 -2.44
N GLY A 46 14.16 -0.63 -3.50
CA GLY A 46 15.35 -0.90 -4.29
C GLY A 46 15.88 0.37 -4.96
N LEU A 47 15.02 1.16 -5.58
CA LEU A 47 15.39 2.45 -6.17
C LEU A 47 15.87 3.45 -5.12
N ALA A 48 15.26 3.47 -3.93
CA ALA A 48 15.69 4.34 -2.85
C ALA A 48 17.07 3.96 -2.31
N TRP A 49 17.31 2.66 -2.12
CA TRP A 49 18.61 2.13 -1.73
C TRP A 49 19.68 2.39 -2.79
N LEU A 50 19.34 2.16 -4.07
CA LEU A 50 20.20 2.51 -5.21
C LEU A 50 20.49 3.99 -5.27
N GLY A 51 19.53 4.88 -5.02
CA GLY A 51 19.79 6.32 -4.97
C GLY A 51 20.73 6.70 -3.83
N ALA A 52 20.53 6.12 -2.65
CA ALA A 52 21.36 6.36 -1.48
C ALA A 52 22.81 5.85 -1.64
N HIS A 53 23.03 4.80 -2.45
CA HIS A 53 24.36 4.22 -2.65
C HIS A 53 25.04 4.58 -3.97
N ALA A 54 24.29 4.78 -5.05
CA ALA A 54 24.83 5.03 -6.37
C ALA A 54 25.03 6.52 -6.69
N GLY A 55 24.38 7.44 -5.97
CA GLY A 55 24.32 8.85 -6.39
C GLY A 55 24.95 9.88 -5.45
N ALA A 56 24.89 9.71 -4.12
CA ALA A 56 24.97 10.88 -3.24
C ALA A 56 26.24 11.02 -2.39
N MET A 57 27.02 9.95 -2.15
CA MET A 57 28.02 10.01 -1.08
C MET A 57 29.36 10.59 -1.53
N ASP A 58 29.79 10.29 -2.76
CA ASP A 58 31.07 10.82 -3.25
C ASP A 58 30.90 12.16 -3.96
N GLU A 59 29.89 12.34 -4.81
CA GLU A 59 29.80 13.55 -5.62
C GLU A 59 29.33 14.78 -4.83
N GLU A 60 28.37 14.66 -3.89
CA GLU A 60 27.89 15.83 -3.15
C GLU A 60 28.90 16.31 -2.08
N CYS A 61 29.63 15.39 -1.43
CA CYS A 61 30.71 15.78 -0.52
C CYS A 61 32.02 16.12 -1.25
N ALA A 62 32.27 15.61 -2.47
CA ALA A 62 33.45 16.00 -3.26
C ALA A 62 33.24 17.26 -4.12
N LEU A 63 32.01 17.59 -4.55
CA LEU A 63 31.75 18.76 -5.39
C LEU A 63 31.72 20.09 -4.62
N GLY A 64 31.85 20.08 -3.28
CA GLY A 64 31.84 21.31 -2.49
C GLY A 64 30.61 22.16 -2.81
N PHE A 65 29.44 21.53 -2.90
CA PHE A 65 28.21 22.12 -3.46
C PHE A 65 27.73 23.39 -2.73
N PHE A 66 28.32 23.73 -1.57
CA PHE A 66 28.06 24.95 -0.81
C PHE A 66 29.24 25.93 -0.72
N GLY A 67 30.23 25.84 -1.63
CA GLY A 67 31.33 26.82 -1.70
C GLY A 67 32.33 26.76 -0.55
N HIS A 68 32.37 25.66 0.20
CA HIS A 68 33.44 25.40 1.16
C HIS A 68 34.69 24.91 0.43
N SER A 69 35.76 25.67 0.55
CA SER A 69 37.09 25.37 -0.02
C SER A 69 37.95 24.48 0.89
N ALA A 70 37.43 24.10 2.06
CA ALA A 70 38.14 23.26 3.00
C ALA A 70 38.19 21.80 2.50
N PRO A 71 39.35 21.13 2.57
CA PRO A 71 39.44 19.71 2.23
C PRO A 71 38.59 18.87 3.18
N LEU A 72 37.96 17.84 2.65
CA LEU A 72 37.21 16.85 3.41
C LEU A 72 38.15 16.10 4.36
N GLN A 73 37.77 16.00 5.64
CA GLN A 73 38.59 15.36 6.66
C GLN A 73 38.11 13.96 7.01
N GLU A 74 36.81 13.82 7.28
CA GLU A 74 36.22 12.56 7.74
C GLU A 74 34.78 12.44 7.22
N ILE A 75 34.40 11.24 6.78
CA ILE A 75 33.01 10.89 6.45
C ILE A 75 32.51 9.96 7.54
N ARG A 76 31.47 10.38 8.26
CA ARG A 76 30.76 9.50 9.19
C ARG A 76 29.44 9.08 8.58
N VAL A 77 29.29 7.78 8.41
CA VAL A 77 28.05 7.14 7.98
C VAL A 77 27.38 6.51 9.19
N LYS A 78 26.12 6.86 9.42
CA LYS A 78 25.27 6.26 10.43
C LYS A 78 24.29 5.33 9.74
N GLU A 79 24.24 4.08 10.19
CA GLU A 79 23.36 3.06 9.59
C GLU A 79 21.88 3.29 9.95
N TRP A 80 21.61 3.82 11.15
CA TRP A 80 20.24 4.06 11.61
C TRP A 80 20.11 5.30 12.52
N PRO A 81 19.31 6.31 12.13
CA PRO A 81 18.76 6.50 10.78
C PRO A 81 19.89 6.61 9.73
N PRO A 82 19.64 6.21 8.46
CA PRO A 82 20.63 6.31 7.40
C PRO A 82 20.96 7.79 7.18
N GLU A 83 22.12 8.20 7.65
CA GLU A 83 22.55 9.59 7.69
C GLU A 83 24.05 9.67 7.42
N THR A 84 24.45 10.57 6.53
CA THR A 84 25.85 10.82 6.24
C THR A 84 26.21 12.23 6.64
N THR A 85 27.26 12.31 7.45
CA THR A 85 27.83 13.57 7.96
C THR A 85 29.22 13.72 7.38
N CYS A 86 29.47 14.86 6.75
CA CYS A 86 30.76 15.23 6.18
C CYS A 86 31.41 16.27 7.09
N ILE A 87 32.59 15.94 7.62
CA ILE A 87 33.39 16.79 8.50
C ILE A 87 34.53 17.37 7.68
N PHE A 88 34.62 18.69 7.63
CA PHE A 88 35.66 19.40 6.89
C PHE A 88 36.79 19.86 7.82
N ALA A 89 37.96 20.13 7.24
CA ALA A 89 39.14 20.52 7.99
C ALA A 89 39.01 21.86 8.75
N ASP A 90 38.03 22.70 8.40
CA ASP A 90 37.71 23.95 9.11
C ASP A 90 36.78 23.73 10.32
N GLY A 91 36.34 22.49 10.56
CA GLY A 91 35.43 22.12 11.63
C GLY A 91 33.95 22.31 11.30
N SER A 92 33.61 22.68 10.07
CA SER A 92 32.22 22.69 9.61
C SER A 92 31.70 21.25 9.47
N ILE A 93 30.42 21.07 9.79
CA ILE A 93 29.73 19.78 9.73
C ILE A 93 28.51 19.97 8.83
N GLU A 94 28.55 19.37 7.64
CA GLU A 94 27.42 19.33 6.72
C GLU A 94 26.76 17.95 6.79
N THR A 95 25.43 17.96 6.78
CA THR A 95 24.64 16.75 6.90
C THR A 95 23.91 16.53 5.58
N THR A 96 24.52 15.74 4.69
CA THR A 96 24.06 15.60 3.29
C THR A 96 22.80 14.73 3.18
N ALA A 97 22.53 13.89 4.18
CA ALA A 97 21.28 13.16 4.26
C ALA A 97 20.15 14.09 4.76
N GLY A 98 19.62 14.92 3.87
CA GLY A 98 18.29 15.51 4.04
C GLY A 98 17.22 14.42 4.25
N PRO A 99 15.94 14.78 4.48
CA PRO A 99 14.88 13.88 4.97
C PRO A 99 14.40 12.86 3.92
N PHE A 100 15.30 12.29 3.12
CA PHE A 100 15.04 11.26 2.14
C PHE A 100 14.34 10.04 2.76
N TRP A 101 14.78 9.60 3.95
CA TRP A 101 14.09 8.55 4.70
C TRP A 101 12.64 8.94 5.04
N PHE A 102 12.39 10.23 5.30
CA PHE A 102 11.06 10.79 5.50
C PHE A 102 10.24 10.77 4.21
N THR A 103 10.87 11.07 3.07
CA THR A 103 10.25 10.96 1.75
C THR A 103 9.85 9.52 1.44
N VAL A 104 10.70 8.54 1.76
CA VAL A 104 10.38 7.10 1.61
C VAL A 104 9.20 6.71 2.50
N LEU A 105 9.21 7.13 3.77
CA LEU A 105 8.11 6.92 4.72
C LEU A 105 6.81 7.57 4.24
N PHE A 106 6.89 8.80 3.74
CA PHE A 106 5.76 9.53 3.20
C PHE A 106 5.16 8.80 1.99
N HIS A 107 5.99 8.32 1.06
CA HIS A 107 5.52 7.57 -0.10
C HIS A 107 4.92 6.22 0.28
N CYS A 108 5.49 5.52 1.28
CA CYS A 108 4.90 4.28 1.80
C CYS A 108 3.53 4.53 2.42
N CYS A 109 3.41 5.55 3.27
CA CYS A 109 2.15 5.95 3.88
C CYS A 109 1.14 6.35 2.79
N ALA A 110 1.47 7.31 1.94
CA ALA A 110 0.60 7.80 0.87
C ALA A 110 0.16 6.70 -0.09
N GLY A 111 1.08 5.81 -0.49
CA GLY A 111 0.78 4.64 -1.32
C GLY A 111 -0.19 3.68 -0.63
N GLY A 112 0.03 3.37 0.64
CA GLY A 112 -0.86 2.53 1.44
C GLY A 112 -2.27 3.12 1.58
N THR A 113 -2.37 4.43 1.81
CA THR A 113 -3.67 5.12 1.87
C THR A 113 -4.36 5.08 0.52
N LEU A 114 -3.64 5.33 -0.57
CA LEU A 114 -4.19 5.31 -1.93
C LEU A 114 -4.75 3.94 -2.29
N VAL A 115 -4.00 2.86 -2.03
CA VAL A 115 -4.46 1.49 -2.27
C VAL A 115 -5.70 1.16 -1.44
N SER A 116 -5.71 1.58 -0.17
CA SER A 116 -6.86 1.36 0.73
C SER A 116 -8.11 2.08 0.24
N LEU A 117 -7.97 3.34 -0.21
CA LEU A 117 -9.06 4.13 -0.76
C LEU A 117 -9.59 3.54 -2.07
N LEU A 118 -8.70 3.11 -2.97
CA LEU A 118 -9.07 2.45 -4.22
C LEU A 118 -9.82 1.13 -3.94
N GLY A 119 -9.32 0.30 -3.02
CA GLY A 119 -9.98 -0.93 -2.60
C GLY A 119 -11.37 -0.68 -2.02
N ALA A 120 -11.51 0.32 -1.14
CA ALA A 120 -12.81 0.71 -0.58
C ALA A 120 -13.78 1.24 -1.65
N GLY A 121 -13.27 2.04 -2.60
CA GLY A 121 -14.05 2.57 -3.72
C GLY A 121 -14.59 1.46 -4.62
N VAL A 122 -13.73 0.51 -5.00
CA VAL A 122 -14.12 -0.66 -5.80
C VAL A 122 -15.18 -1.48 -5.07
N LEU A 123 -15.02 -1.73 -3.77
CA LEU A 123 -16.01 -2.46 -2.97
C LEU A 123 -17.38 -1.76 -2.94
N LYS A 124 -17.40 -0.42 -2.82
CA LYS A 124 -18.65 0.36 -2.88
C LYS A 124 -19.33 0.24 -4.24
N VAL A 125 -18.57 0.34 -5.33
CA VAL A 125 -19.11 0.23 -6.70
C VAL A 125 -19.68 -1.16 -6.96
N VAL A 126 -18.99 -2.21 -6.53
CA VAL A 126 -19.46 -3.60 -6.65
C VAL A 126 -20.77 -3.78 -5.88
N ARG A 127 -20.83 -3.32 -4.62
CA ARG A 127 -22.07 -3.39 -3.81
C ARG A 127 -23.23 -2.62 -4.44
N ALA A 128 -22.98 -1.44 -5.02
CA ALA A 128 -24.01 -0.65 -5.69
C ALA A 128 -24.53 -1.32 -6.98
N ARG A 129 -23.69 -2.08 -7.69
CA ARG A 129 -24.11 -2.86 -8.86
C ARG A 129 -24.97 -4.05 -8.47
N ASP A 130 -24.63 -4.74 -7.39
CA ASP A 130 -25.42 -5.87 -6.89
C ASP A 130 -26.82 -5.43 -6.42
N GLY A 131 -26.92 -4.28 -5.74
CA GLY A 131 -28.21 -3.73 -5.32
C GLY A 131 -29.15 -3.38 -6.49
N ARG A 132 -28.62 -2.92 -7.63
CA ARG A 132 -29.43 -2.60 -8.82
C ARG A 132 -29.94 -3.83 -9.56
N ARG A 133 -29.21 -4.95 -9.54
CA ARG A 133 -29.67 -6.20 -10.17
C ARG A 133 -30.90 -6.78 -9.48
N LEU A 134 -31.08 -6.53 -8.19
CA LEU A 134 -32.21 -7.06 -7.42
C LEU A 134 -33.53 -6.29 -7.64
N HIS A 135 -33.49 -5.09 -8.22
CA HIS A 135 -34.66 -4.24 -8.43
C HIS A 135 -35.11 -4.14 -9.91
N GLY A 136 -34.45 -4.84 -10.83
CA GLY A 136 -34.76 -4.80 -12.26
C GLY A 136 -35.48 -6.03 -12.80
N GLU A 137 -36.04 -6.87 -11.91
CA GLU A 137 -36.68 -8.15 -12.26
C GLU A 137 -38.19 -8.13 -11.97
N ASP A 138 -38.83 -6.97 -12.16
CA ASP A 138 -40.28 -6.75 -12.11
C ASP A 138 -40.85 -6.47 -13.51
#